data_AF-A0A738D889-F1
#
_entry.id   AF-A0A738D889-F1
#
_cell.length_a   1.000
_cell.length_b   1.000
_cell.length_c   1.000
_cell.angle_alpha   90.00
_cell.angle_beta   90.00
_cell.angle_gamma   90.00
#
_symmetry.space_group_name_H-M   'P 1'
#
loop_
_entity.id
_entity.type
_entity.pdbx_description
1 polymer ?
#
loop_
_entity_poly.entity_id
_entity_poly.type
_entity_poly.pdbx_seq_one_letter_code
_entity_poly.pdbx_strand_id
1 'polypeptide(L)' 'MISLEDASLTKKGIVKLSSATDSDSEALAATPKAVKTVMGEVQAKAPLDSPALTGTPTAPT' A
#
# COMPACT_ATOMS: atom_id res chain seq x y z
N MET A 1 -5.88 9.97 -37.25
CA MET A 1 -5.34 10.13 -35.88
C MET A 1 -5.37 8.77 -35.22
N ILE A 2 -4.35 8.41 -34.47
CA ILE A 2 -4.37 7.19 -33.65
C ILE A 2 -4.93 7.60 -32.30
N SER A 3 -6.12 7.11 -31.96
CA SER A 3 -6.67 7.25 -30.61
C SER A 3 -6.01 6.21 -29.71
N LEU A 4 -5.62 6.64 -28.50
CA LEU A 4 -5.11 5.75 -27.47
C LEU A 4 -6.19 5.63 -26.41
N GLU A 5 -6.69 4.41 -26.21
CA GLU A 5 -7.67 4.12 -25.17
C GLU A 5 -6.98 3.74 -23.85
N ASP A 6 -7.60 4.12 -22.73
CA ASP A 6 -7.15 3.73 -21.41
C ASP A 6 -7.35 2.23 -21.16
N ALA A 7 -6.44 1.63 -20.39
CA ALA A 7 -6.58 0.24 -19.98
C ALA A 7 -7.70 0.06 -18.95
N SER A 8 -8.32 -1.12 -18.96
CA SER A 8 -9.21 -1.59 -17.90
C SER A 8 -8.94 -3.07 -17.62
N LEU A 9 -9.61 -3.63 -16.61
CA LEU A 9 -9.50 -5.06 -16.30
C LEU A 9 -10.04 -5.97 -17.43
N THR A 10 -10.82 -5.42 -18.37
CA THR A 10 -11.46 -6.19 -19.45
C THR A 10 -11.00 -5.76 -20.86
N LYS A 11 -10.28 -4.63 -20.96
CA LYS A 11 -9.83 -4.06 -22.24
C LYS A 11 -8.38 -3.63 -22.12
N LYS A 12 -7.57 -4.06 -23.09
CA LYS A 12 -6.19 -3.57 -23.23
C LYS A 12 -6.22 -2.08 -23.59
N GLY A 13 -5.23 -1.35 -23.11
CA GLY A 13 -5.07 0.08 -23.35
C GLY A 13 -3.76 0.56 -22.72
N ILE A 14 -3.62 1.86 -22.53
CA ILE A 14 -2.44 2.48 -21.94
C ILE A 14 -2.74 2.95 -20.52
N VAL A 15 -1.70 3.00 -19.68
CA VAL A 15 -1.76 3.52 -18.31
C VAL A 15 -0.60 4.46 -18.07
N LYS A 16 -0.79 5.46 -17.21
CA LYS A 16 0.30 6.26 -16.66
C LYS A 16 0.81 5.61 -15.38
N LEU A 17 2.12 5.65 -15.17
CA LEU A 17 2.77 5.07 -14.01
C LEU A 17 2.80 6.04 -12.83
N SER A 18 2.56 5.54 -11.62
CA SER A 18 2.73 6.28 -10.36
C SER A 18 3.67 5.54 -9.42
N SER A 19 4.51 6.29 -8.72
CA SER A 19 5.37 5.76 -7.64
C SER A 19 4.94 6.24 -6.25
N ALA A 20 3.76 6.84 -6.13
CA ALA A 20 3.14 7.14 -4.84
C ALA A 20 2.84 5.83 -4.08
N THR A 21 2.98 5.85 -2.76
CA THR A 21 2.75 4.68 -1.87
C THR A 21 1.37 4.69 -1.22
N ASP A 22 0.61 5.75 -1.44
CA ASP A 22 -0.69 6.09 -0.84
C ASP A 22 -1.74 6.48 -1.90
N SER A 23 -1.54 6.08 -3.15
CA SER A 23 -2.41 6.46 -4.26
C SER A 23 -3.71 5.64 -4.28
N ASP A 24 -4.86 6.33 -4.18
CA ASP A 24 -6.20 5.76 -4.35
C ASP A 24 -6.66 5.67 -5.83
N SER A 25 -5.84 6.12 -6.77
CA SER A 25 -6.21 6.18 -8.20
C SER A 25 -6.24 4.79 -8.86
N GLU A 26 -7.41 4.39 -9.38
CA GLU A 26 -7.58 3.17 -10.17
C GLU A 26 -7.09 3.29 -11.63
N ALA A 27 -6.86 4.52 -12.12
CA ALA A 27 -6.40 4.79 -13.49
C ALA A 27 -4.87 4.74 -13.68
N LEU A 28 -4.10 4.69 -12.59
CA LEU A 28 -2.63 4.72 -12.61
C LEU A 28 -2.09 3.35 -12.22
N ALA A 29 -1.09 2.86 -12.94
CA ALA A 29 -0.43 1.61 -12.56
C ALA A 29 0.71 1.87 -11.56
N ALA A 30 0.77 1.06 -10.51
CA ALA A 30 1.84 1.10 -9.52
C ALA A 30 3.17 0.63 -10.13
N THR A 31 4.27 1.30 -9.78
CA THR A 31 5.62 0.84 -10.15
C THR A 31 6.16 -0.17 -9.12
N PRO A 32 7.14 -1.02 -9.51
CA PRO A 32 7.85 -1.88 -8.56
C PRO A 32 8.50 -1.12 -7.40
N LYS A 33 8.85 0.16 -7.60
CA LYS A 33 9.37 1.03 -6.55
C LYS A 33 8.33 1.27 -5.46
N ALA A 34 7.10 1.66 -5.82
CA ALA A 34 6.03 1.89 -4.84
C ALA A 34 5.71 0.61 -4.07
N VAL A 35 5.57 -0.53 -4.76
CA VAL A 35 5.30 -1.83 -4.14
C VAL A 35 6.40 -2.23 -3.16
N LYS A 36 7.67 -2.06 -3.55
CA LYS A 36 8.81 -2.36 -2.67
C LYS A 36 8.82 -1.48 -1.42
N THR A 37 8.55 -0.18 -1.55
CA THR A 37 8.50 0.73 -0.41
C THR A 37 7.41 0.34 0.57
N VAL A 38 6.17 0.13 0.09
CA VAL A 38 5.04 -0.32 0.93
C VAL A 38 5.36 -1.64 1.62
N MET A 39 5.91 -2.61 0.89
CA MET A 39 6.30 -3.89 1.48
C MET A 39 7.41 -3.75 2.52
N GLY A 40 8.35 -2.83 2.33
CA GLY A 40 9.38 -2.50 3.33
C GLY A 40 8.78 -1.92 4.61
N GLU A 41 7.85 -0.96 4.48
CA GLU A 41 7.15 -0.35 5.61
C GLU A 41 6.29 -1.36 6.39
N VAL A 42 5.58 -2.25 5.69
CA VAL A 42 4.76 -3.29 6.32
C VAL A 42 5.63 -4.28 7.11
N GLN A 43 6.78 -4.69 6.57
CA GLN A 43 7.70 -5.59 7.29
C GLN A 43 8.33 -4.95 8.53
N ALA A 44 8.41 -3.62 8.59
CA ALA A 44 8.94 -2.89 9.75
C ALA A 44 7.90 -2.69 10.87
N LYS A 45 6.63 -3.04 10.64
CA LYS A 45 5.59 -2.93 11.67
C LYS A 45 5.74 -4.02 12.73
N ALA A 46 5.27 -3.73 13.94
CA ALA A 46 5.22 -4.71 15.02
C ALA A 46 4.32 -5.91 14.64
N PRO A 47 4.53 -7.09 15.24
CA PRO A 47 3.60 -8.20 15.11
C PRO A 47 2.16 -7.78 15.44
N LEU A 48 1.20 -8.37 14.73
CA LEU A 48 -0.23 -8.14 15.00
C LEU A 48 -0.60 -8.57 16.42
N ASP A 49 0.05 -9.62 16.92
CA ASP A 49 -0.10 -10.09 18.28
C ASP A 49 0.52 -9.08 19.26
N SER A 50 -0.35 -8.40 20.02
CA SER A 50 0.09 -7.59 21.15
C SER A 50 0.62 -8.50 22.26
N PRO A 51 1.75 -8.17 22.90
CA PRO A 51 2.20 -8.89 24.08
C PRO A 51 1.11 -8.89 25.15
N ALA A 52 0.97 -10.01 25.87
CA ALA A 52 0.15 -10.03 27.07
C ALA A 52 0.72 -9.02 28.07
N LEU A 53 -0.14 -8.16 28.65
CA LEU A 53 0.28 -7.27 29.73
C LEU A 53 0.58 -8.13 30.96
N THR A 54 1.85 -8.38 31.24
CA THR A 54 2.27 -9.09 32.44
C THR A 54 2.55 -8.08 33.56
N GLY A 55 1.57 -7.88 34.43
CA GLY A 55 1.69 -7.03 35.61
C GLY A 55 0.34 -6.87 36.32
N THR A 56 0.35 -6.79 37.65
CA THR A 56 -0.83 -6.39 38.41
C THR A 56 -0.89 -4.86 38.39
N PRO A 57 -1.94 -4.22 37.82
CA PRO A 57 -2.08 -2.78 37.88
C PRO A 57 -2.18 -2.33 39.35
N THR A 58 -1.26 -1.47 39.79
CA THR A 58 -1.38 -0.77 41.06
C THR A 58 -1.99 0.61 40.84
N ALA A 59 -2.83 1.05 41.77
CA ALA A 59 -3.38 2.41 41.74
C ALA A 59 -2.25 3.44 41.96
N PRO A 60 -2.30 4.62 41.31
CA PRO A 60 -1.38 5.72 41.59
C PRO A 60 -1.58 6.24 43.02
N THR A 61 -0.47 6.49 43.72
CA THR A 61 -0.41 7.12 45.06
C THR A 61 -0.54 8.63 44.99
#